data_AF-A0A945KF34-F1
#
_entry.id   AF-A0A945KF34-F1
#
_cell.length_a   1.000
_cell.length_b   1.000
_cell.length_c   1.000
_cell.angle_alpha   90.00
_cell.angle_beta   90.00
_cell.angle_gamma   90.00
#
_symmetry.space_group_name_H-M   'P 1'
#
loop_
_entity.id
_entity.type
_entity.pdbx_description
1 polymer ?
#
loop_
_entity_poly.entity_id
_entity_poly.type
_entity_poly.pdbx_seq_one_letter_code
_entity_poly.pdbx_strand_id
1 'polypeptide(L)'
;MVALIDESARKVLDWNQVEYKDCYLSEMWVNQSGPGYRHPIHSHSNSFLSGCLYVDMPEGASPTLFYDPRPAFRVIEPNYKDYGPHNSGVVGMQTEVGDLLFWDSALPHAYEVGFWDPEQDDEGKITKWRTTINFNIMIRAEIEIPTAMLTLA
;
A
#
# COMPACT_ATOMS: atom_id res chain seq x y z
N MET A 1 -6.64 13.76 10.62
CA MET A 1 -6.05 12.82 9.65
C MET A 1 -4.54 12.76 9.76
N VAL A 2 -3.78 13.82 9.42
CA VAL A 2 -2.30 13.81 9.48
C VAL A 2 -1.78 13.37 10.85
N ALA A 3 -2.31 13.92 11.95
CA ALA A 3 -1.93 13.53 13.30
C ALA A 3 -2.23 12.04 13.61
N LEU A 4 -3.33 11.50 13.09
CA LEU A 4 -3.67 10.07 13.24
C LEU A 4 -2.67 9.19 12.50
N ILE A 5 -2.27 9.58 11.29
CA ILE A 5 -1.28 8.86 10.49
C ILE A 5 0.08 8.89 11.19
N ASP A 6 0.52 10.05 11.68
CA ASP A 6 1.78 10.18 12.43
C ASP A 6 1.78 9.30 13.69
N GLU A 7 0.72 9.38 14.52
CA GLU A 7 0.60 8.57 15.73
C GLU A 7 0.60 7.07 15.42
N SER A 8 -0.11 6.67 14.37
CA SER A 8 -0.19 5.26 13.95
C SER A 8 1.13 4.76 13.38
N ALA A 9 1.85 5.61 12.64
CA ALA A 9 3.17 5.27 12.12
C ALA A 9 4.17 5.00 13.23
N ARG A 10 4.18 5.83 14.29
CA ARG A 10 5.02 5.60 15.48
C ARG A 10 4.71 4.26 16.13
N LYS A 11 3.43 3.92 16.27
CA LYS A 11 3.02 2.59 16.79
C LYS A 11 3.52 1.44 15.92
N VAL A 12 3.49 1.59 14.59
CA VAL A 12 4.02 0.57 13.65
C VAL A 12 5.54 0.46 13.75
N LEU A 13 6.25 1.59 13.82
CA LEU A 13 7.70 1.61 14.01
C LEU A 13 8.11 0.93 15.32
N ASP A 14 7.41 1.25 16.42
CA ASP A 14 7.64 0.66 17.73
C ASP A 14 7.32 -0.84 17.75
N TRP A 15 6.23 -1.27 17.10
CA TRP A 15 5.89 -2.68 16.93
C TRP A 15 6.98 -3.47 16.21
N ASN A 16 7.57 -2.87 15.17
CA ASN A 16 8.67 -3.45 14.42
C ASN A 16 10.04 -3.29 15.10
N GLN A 17 10.08 -2.71 16.31
CA GLN A 17 11.30 -2.47 17.08
C GLN A 17 12.35 -1.65 16.31
N VAL A 18 11.89 -0.69 15.50
CA VAL A 18 12.76 0.21 14.76
C VAL A 18 13.34 1.24 15.74
N GLU A 19 14.65 1.45 15.69
CA GLU A 19 15.29 2.56 16.41
C GLU A 19 15.26 3.83 15.53
N TYR A 20 14.62 4.89 16.03
CA TYR A 20 14.48 6.14 15.30
C TYR A 20 14.44 7.33 16.27
N LYS A 21 14.97 8.47 15.84
CA LYS A 21 14.89 9.75 16.57
C LYS A 21 13.57 10.45 16.29
N ASP A 22 13.09 10.36 15.05
CA ASP A 22 11.82 10.95 14.62
C ASP A 22 11.31 10.27 13.34
N CYS A 23 10.03 10.46 13.01
CA CYS A 23 9.44 10.08 11.73
C CYS A 23 8.61 11.23 11.16
N TYR A 24 8.50 11.29 9.83
CA TYR A 24 7.72 12.34 9.18
C TYR A 24 7.09 11.83 7.89
N LEU A 25 5.93 12.38 7.57
CA LEU A 25 5.27 12.22 6.27
C LEU A 25 6.09 12.93 5.19
N SER A 26 6.65 12.18 4.25
CA SER A 26 7.41 12.71 3.13
C SER A 26 6.50 13.11 1.97
N GLU A 27 5.43 12.34 1.74
CA GLU A 27 4.50 12.50 0.62
C GLU A 27 3.08 12.10 1.03
N MET A 28 2.07 12.73 0.42
CA MET A 28 0.67 12.37 0.59
C MET A 28 -0.15 12.77 -0.64
N TRP A 29 -1.03 11.89 -1.09
CA TRP A 29 -1.88 12.12 -2.26
C TRP A 29 -3.19 11.33 -2.19
N VAL A 30 -4.12 11.64 -3.10
CA VAL A 30 -5.40 10.94 -3.24
C VAL A 30 -5.38 10.14 -4.53
N ASN A 31 -5.81 8.88 -4.46
CA ASN A 31 -6.13 8.07 -5.63
C ASN A 31 -7.65 7.90 -5.72
N GLN A 32 -8.24 8.30 -6.84
CA GLN A 32 -9.62 7.98 -7.21
C GLN A 32 -9.59 7.12 -8.47
N SER A 33 -10.19 5.93 -8.38
CA SER A 33 -10.20 4.94 -9.46
C SER A 33 -11.60 4.41 -9.68
N GLY A 34 -12.03 4.37 -10.95
CA GLY A 34 -13.32 3.81 -11.36
C GLY A 34 -13.22 2.31 -11.68
N PRO A 35 -14.32 1.69 -12.10
CA PRO A 35 -14.32 0.32 -12.62
C PRO A 35 -13.37 0.21 -13.82
N GLY A 36 -12.67 -0.92 -13.97
CA GLY A 36 -11.76 -1.12 -15.10
C GLY A 36 -10.33 -0.58 -14.91
N TYR A 37 -10.07 0.21 -13.86
CA TYR A 37 -8.75 0.75 -13.57
C TYR A 37 -7.89 -0.24 -12.77
N ARG A 38 -6.57 -0.22 -13.06
CA ARG A 38 -5.55 -0.92 -12.28
C ARG A 38 -4.39 0.01 -11.98
N HIS A 39 -3.65 -0.29 -10.92
CA HIS A 39 -2.36 0.32 -10.65
C HIS A 39 -1.30 -0.78 -10.66
N PRO A 40 -0.31 -0.72 -11.58
CA PRO A 40 0.64 -1.81 -11.77
C PRO A 40 1.50 -2.04 -10.51
N ILE A 41 2.14 -3.21 -10.46
CA ILE A 41 3.06 -3.57 -9.38
C ILE A 41 4.20 -2.55 -9.31
N HIS A 42 4.40 -1.96 -8.13
CA HIS A 42 5.45 -0.99 -7.87
C HIS A 42 5.85 -1.02 -6.39
N SER A 43 6.88 -0.24 -6.05
CA SER A 43 7.32 0.04 -4.69
C SER A 43 7.61 1.54 -4.58
N HIS A 44 7.72 2.07 -3.36
CA HIS A 44 7.99 3.49 -3.13
C HIS A 44 9.46 3.68 -2.74
N SER A 45 10.27 4.11 -3.71
CA SER A 45 11.68 4.41 -3.47
C SER A 45 11.85 5.56 -2.47
N ASN A 46 12.98 5.56 -1.74
CA ASN A 46 13.33 6.64 -0.80
C ASN A 46 12.28 6.92 0.29
N SER A 47 11.55 5.88 0.68
CA SER A 47 10.59 5.89 1.78
C SER A 47 10.83 4.66 2.66
N PHE A 48 10.47 4.74 3.94
CA PHE A 48 10.64 3.63 4.87
C PHE A 48 9.33 2.88 5.09
N LEU A 49 8.24 3.61 5.37
CA LEU A 49 6.88 3.06 5.40
C LEU A 49 6.00 3.74 4.36
N SER A 50 5.11 2.95 3.77
CA SER A 50 4.02 3.43 2.93
C SER A 50 2.70 3.01 3.53
N GLY A 51 1.64 3.73 3.17
CA GLY A 51 0.32 3.43 3.70
C GLY A 51 -0.81 4.00 2.88
N CYS A 52 -2.01 3.51 3.17
CA CYS A 52 -3.25 4.05 2.62
C CYS A 52 -4.38 4.04 3.66
N LEU A 53 -5.17 5.12 3.66
CA LEU A 53 -6.46 5.22 4.32
C LEU A 53 -7.55 5.00 3.28
N TYR A 54 -8.42 4.02 3.50
CA TYR A 54 -9.54 3.72 2.62
C TYR A 54 -10.72 4.64 2.92
N VAL A 55 -11.02 5.55 1.99
CA VAL A 55 -12.12 6.51 2.14
C VAL A 55 -13.40 5.96 1.51
N ASP A 56 -13.28 5.37 0.32
CA ASP A 56 -14.39 4.71 -0.36
C ASP A 56 -13.91 3.39 -0.96
N MET A 57 -14.62 2.30 -0.69
CA MET A 57 -14.35 0.96 -1.23
C MET A 57 -15.65 0.33 -1.72
N PRO A 58 -15.98 0.48 -3.03
CA PRO A 58 -17.12 -0.18 -3.63
C PRO A 58 -17.00 -1.71 -3.54
N GLU A 59 -18.11 -2.42 -3.35
CA GLU A 59 -18.13 -3.87 -3.48
C GLU A 59 -17.68 -4.27 -4.90
N GLY A 60 -16.73 -5.20 -5.00
CA GLY A 60 -16.09 -5.57 -6.28
C GLY A 60 -14.86 -4.73 -6.66
N ALA A 61 -14.53 -3.68 -5.89
CA ALA A 61 -13.25 -2.97 -6.03
C ALA A 61 -12.08 -3.86 -5.59
N SER A 62 -10.95 -3.74 -6.29
CA SER A 62 -9.75 -4.50 -5.92
C SER A 62 -9.14 -3.95 -4.61
N PRO A 63 -8.82 -4.83 -3.64
CA PRO A 63 -8.05 -4.43 -2.48
C PRO A 63 -6.61 -4.08 -2.86
N THR A 64 -5.85 -3.54 -1.92
CA THR A 64 -4.39 -3.50 -2.10
C THR A 64 -3.84 -4.92 -2.07
N LEU A 65 -3.07 -5.24 -3.10
CA LEU A 65 -2.39 -6.53 -3.28
C LEU A 65 -0.91 -6.36 -2.96
N PHE A 66 -0.37 -7.28 -2.18
CA PHE A 66 1.07 -7.37 -1.89
C PHE A 66 1.65 -8.61 -2.56
N TYR A 67 2.78 -8.44 -3.22
CA TYR A 67 3.47 -9.50 -3.94
C TYR A 67 4.69 -9.94 -3.15
N ASP A 68 5.01 -11.21 -3.28
CA ASP A 68 6.17 -11.81 -2.64
C ASP A 68 7.46 -11.04 -3.02
N PRO A 69 8.15 -10.44 -2.04
CA PRO A 69 9.34 -9.63 -2.30
C PRO A 69 10.58 -10.50 -2.60
N ARG A 70 10.50 -11.83 -2.46
CA ARG A 70 11.64 -12.71 -2.72
C ARG A 70 12.02 -12.60 -4.20
N PRO A 71 13.30 -12.35 -4.50
CA PRO A 71 13.78 -12.36 -5.87
C PRO A 71 13.40 -13.68 -6.55
N ALA A 72 12.92 -13.60 -7.80
CA ALA A 72 12.59 -14.77 -8.61
C ALA A 72 11.47 -15.68 -8.07
N PHE A 73 10.59 -15.21 -7.18
CA PHE A 73 9.52 -16.05 -6.57
C PHE A 73 8.60 -16.77 -7.57
N ARG A 74 8.57 -16.32 -8.83
CA ARG A 74 7.75 -16.86 -9.93
C ARG A 74 8.53 -17.35 -11.15
N VAL A 75 9.82 -17.64 -11.02
CA VAL A 75 10.62 -18.15 -12.16
C VAL A 75 10.16 -19.55 -12.60
N ILE A 76 9.81 -20.42 -11.66
CA ILE A 76 9.14 -21.70 -11.93
C ILE A 76 7.95 -21.79 -10.98
N GLU A 77 6.74 -21.60 -11.51
CA GLU A 77 5.49 -21.73 -10.74
C GLU A 77 4.76 -23.01 -11.19
N PRO A 78 4.73 -24.07 -10.37
CA PRO A 78 3.95 -25.26 -10.69
C PRO A 78 2.46 -24.99 -10.51
N ASN A 79 1.62 -25.81 -11.14
CA ASN A 79 0.19 -25.79 -10.86
C ASN A 79 -0.06 -26.32 -9.43
N TYR A 80 -0.65 -25.48 -8.58
CA TYR A 80 -1.14 -25.90 -7.27
C TYR A 80 -2.59 -26.39 -7.39
N LYS A 81 -2.99 -27.31 -6.50
CA LYS A 81 -4.38 -27.76 -6.40
C LYS A 81 -5.31 -26.66 -5.86
N ASP A 82 -4.75 -25.84 -4.96
CA ASP A 82 -5.40 -24.69 -4.35
C ASP A 82 -4.33 -23.70 -3.88
N TYR A 83 -4.69 -22.42 -3.77
CA TYR A 83 -3.84 -21.35 -3.27
C TYR A 83 -4.22 -20.97 -1.83
N GLY A 84 -3.22 -20.61 -1.03
CA GLY A 84 -3.38 -20.18 0.33
C GLY A 84 -2.14 -19.44 0.84
N PRO A 85 -2.10 -19.10 2.14
CA PRO A 85 -1.05 -18.24 2.72
C PRO A 85 0.39 -18.78 2.58
N HIS A 86 0.55 -20.08 2.35
CA HIS A 86 1.86 -20.74 2.32
C HIS A 86 2.41 -20.99 0.91
N ASN A 87 1.60 -20.80 -0.13
CA ASN A 87 2.00 -21.06 -1.52
C ASN A 87 1.60 -19.95 -2.50
N SER A 88 0.82 -18.95 -2.06
CA SER A 88 0.50 -17.79 -2.88
C SER A 88 1.67 -16.80 -2.89
N GLY A 89 2.07 -16.38 -4.09
CA GLY A 89 3.00 -15.27 -4.29
C GLY A 89 2.34 -13.89 -4.20
N VAL A 90 1.04 -13.83 -3.93
CA VAL A 90 0.25 -12.59 -3.81
C VAL A 90 -0.75 -12.72 -2.66
N VAL A 91 -0.88 -11.69 -1.84
CA VAL A 91 -1.92 -11.58 -0.83
C VAL A 91 -2.73 -10.32 -1.04
N GLY A 92 -4.04 -10.45 -1.11
CA GLY A 92 -4.96 -9.31 -1.06
C GLY A 92 -5.32 -9.01 0.37
N MET A 93 -5.12 -7.77 0.81
CA MET A 93 -5.54 -7.35 2.14
C MET A 93 -7.01 -6.99 2.12
N GLN A 94 -7.85 -7.73 2.83
CA GLN A 94 -9.24 -7.34 3.01
C GLN A 94 -9.29 -6.05 3.83
N THR A 95 -9.94 -5.03 3.29
CA THR A 95 -10.01 -3.70 3.91
C THR A 95 -11.41 -3.12 3.81
N GLU A 96 -11.82 -2.41 4.84
CA GLU A 96 -13.08 -1.69 4.96
C GLU A 96 -12.86 -0.18 4.90
N VAL A 97 -13.94 0.58 4.69
CA VAL A 97 -13.89 2.04 4.76
C VAL A 97 -13.47 2.46 6.18
N GLY A 98 -12.47 3.33 6.26
CA GLY A 98 -11.87 3.78 7.51
C GLY A 98 -10.60 3.02 7.91
N ASP A 99 -10.29 1.88 7.27
CA ASP A 99 -9.06 1.17 7.54
C ASP A 99 -7.84 1.99 7.15
N LEU A 100 -6.84 1.98 8.03
CA LEU A 100 -5.54 2.59 7.82
C LEU A 100 -4.48 1.48 7.78
N LEU A 101 -3.90 1.28 6.60
CA LEU A 101 -2.92 0.23 6.35
C LEU A 101 -1.52 0.82 6.25
N PHE A 102 -0.53 0.12 6.80
CA PHE A 102 0.89 0.42 6.71
C PHE A 102 1.68 -0.80 6.25
N TRP A 103 2.73 -0.59 5.46
CA TRP A 103 3.68 -1.61 5.02
C TRP A 103 5.08 -1.01 4.80
N ASP A 104 6.09 -1.87 4.71
CA ASP A 104 7.44 -1.49 4.26
C ASP A 104 7.36 -0.94 2.82
N SER A 105 7.86 0.26 2.58
CA SER A 105 7.80 0.92 1.26
C SER A 105 8.43 0.10 0.12
N ALA A 106 9.36 -0.81 0.43
CA ALA A 106 9.99 -1.69 -0.55
C ALA A 106 9.12 -2.91 -0.92
N LEU A 107 8.05 -3.22 -0.16
CA LEU A 107 7.16 -4.33 -0.45
C LEU A 107 6.40 -4.07 -1.77
N PRO A 108 6.56 -4.92 -2.81
CA PRO A 108 5.89 -4.70 -4.08
C PRO A 108 4.37 -4.81 -3.92
N HIS A 109 3.66 -3.80 -4.39
CA HIS A 109 2.22 -3.70 -4.23
C HIS A 109 1.52 -3.15 -5.47
N ALA A 110 0.23 -3.46 -5.58
CA ALA A 110 -0.63 -3.07 -6.70
C ALA A 110 -2.08 -2.99 -6.25
N TYR A 111 -2.96 -2.59 -7.17
CA TYR A 111 -4.34 -3.07 -7.15
C TYR A 111 -4.73 -3.45 -8.58
N GLU A 112 -5.50 -4.53 -8.70
CA GLU A 112 -5.94 -5.04 -10.00
C GLU A 112 -7.27 -4.40 -10.42
N VAL A 113 -7.76 -4.80 -11.59
CA VAL A 113 -9.05 -4.33 -12.08
C VAL A 113 -10.17 -4.79 -11.15
N GLY A 114 -10.88 -3.82 -10.58
CA GLY A 114 -12.16 -4.04 -9.93
C GLY A 114 -13.32 -3.84 -10.92
N PHE A 115 -14.41 -4.57 -10.70
CA PHE A 115 -15.62 -4.48 -11.50
C PHE A 115 -16.80 -4.21 -10.58
N TRP A 116 -17.39 -3.03 -10.74
CA TRP A 116 -18.64 -2.63 -10.09
C TRP A 116 -19.41 -1.71 -11.02
N ASP A 117 -20.73 -1.66 -10.86
CA ASP A 117 -21.55 -0.70 -11.62
C ASP A 117 -21.32 0.70 -11.04
N PRO A 118 -20.82 1.65 -11.85
CA PRO A 118 -20.60 3.00 -11.36
C PRO A 118 -21.96 3.67 -11.14
N GLU A 119 -22.28 3.93 -9.87
CA GLU A 119 -23.43 4.78 -9.53
C GLU A 119 -23.20 6.19 -10.05
N GLN A 120 -24.26 6.83 -10.56
CA GLN A 120 -24.24 8.21 -11.05
C GLN A 120 -25.28 9.03 -10.31
N ASP A 121 -24.99 10.31 -10.11
CA ASP A 121 -26.00 11.28 -9.64
C ASP A 121 -26.96 11.68 -10.78
N ASP A 122 -27.94 12.52 -10.46
CA ASP A 122 -28.93 13.02 -11.41
C ASP A 122 -28.30 13.84 -12.58
N GLU A 123 -27.04 14.25 -12.44
CA GLU A 123 -26.26 14.96 -13.46
C GLU A 123 -25.39 14.00 -14.31
N GLY A 124 -25.45 12.69 -14.04
CA GLY A 124 -24.67 11.67 -14.75
C GLY A 124 -23.22 11.56 -14.30
N LYS A 125 -22.84 12.17 -13.17
CA LYS A 125 -21.48 12.10 -12.65
C LYS A 125 -21.31 10.85 -11.81
N ILE A 126 -20.22 10.11 -12.03
CA ILE A 126 -19.89 8.94 -11.21
C ILE A 126 -19.72 9.37 -9.75
N THR A 127 -20.50 8.75 -8.86
CA THR A 127 -20.50 9.02 -7.42
C THR A 127 -19.71 7.99 -6.63
N LYS A 128 -19.56 6.78 -7.16
CA LYS A 128 -18.95 5.65 -6.45
C LYS A 128 -17.57 5.29 -6.97
N TRP A 129 -16.56 5.90 -6.36
CA TRP A 129 -15.15 5.69 -6.66
C TRP A 129 -14.51 4.75 -5.65
N ARG A 130 -13.45 4.04 -6.05
CA ARG A 130 -12.45 3.55 -5.10
C ARG A 130 -11.54 4.73 -4.75
N THR A 131 -11.70 5.27 -3.54
CA THR A 131 -10.96 6.44 -3.06
C THR A 131 -10.05 6.04 -1.92
N THR A 132 -8.75 6.34 -2.06
CA THR A 132 -7.74 6.13 -1.01
C THR A 132 -6.90 7.38 -0.82
N ILE A 133 -6.53 7.66 0.42
CA ILE A 133 -5.51 8.66 0.75
C ILE A 133 -4.22 7.91 1.03
N ASN A 134 -3.24 8.11 0.17
CA ASN A 134 -1.99 7.37 0.16
C ASN A 134 -0.89 8.27 0.69
N PHE A 135 0.10 7.69 1.35
CA PHE A 135 1.17 8.46 1.96
C PHE A 135 2.45 7.65 2.12
N ASN A 136 3.57 8.37 2.21
CA ASN A 136 4.88 7.83 2.51
C ASN A 136 5.45 8.48 3.77
N ILE A 137 6.20 7.68 4.52
CA ILE A 137 6.84 8.07 5.77
C ILE A 137 8.31 7.71 5.70
N MET A 138 9.13 8.67 6.11
CA MET A 138 10.56 8.50 6.28
C MET A 138 10.94 8.68 7.75
N ILE A 139 12.06 8.08 8.15
CA ILE A 139 12.57 8.18 9.52
C ILE A 139 13.85 9.02 9.57
N ARG A 140 14.09 9.66 10.71
CA ARG A 140 15.39 10.18 11.11
C ARG A 140 16.01 9.16 12.05
N ALA A 141 16.98 8.40 11.56
CA ALA A 141 17.67 7.36 12.32
C ALA A 141 19.14 7.30 11.93
N GLU A 142 19.95 6.64 12.76
CA GLU A 142 21.32 6.28 12.39
C GLU A 142 21.28 4.92 11.68
N ILE A 143 22.00 4.81 10.57
CA ILE A 143 22.12 3.57 9.81
C ILE A 143 23.55 3.09 9.98
N GLU A 144 23.77 2.24 10.97
CA GLU A 144 25.10 1.70 11.28
C GLU A 144 25.45 0.48 10.43
N ILE A 145 24.44 -0.27 9.99
CA ILE A 145 24.62 -1.39 9.07
C ILE A 145 24.83 -0.82 7.66
N PRO A 146 25.88 -1.20 6.93
CA PRO A 146 26.12 -0.69 5.59
C PRO A 146 24.94 -0.97 4.65
N THR A 147 24.15 0.06 4.35
CA THR A 147 23.23 0.10 3.22
C THR A 147 23.91 0.84 2.06
N ALA A 148 23.32 0.80 0.85
CA ALA A 148 23.84 1.60 -0.25
C ALA A 148 23.91 3.08 0.17
N MET A 149 25.08 3.71 -0.01
CA MET A 149 25.25 5.13 0.33
C MET A 149 24.33 5.98 -0.56
N LEU A 150 23.47 6.77 0.07
CA LEU A 150 22.77 7.88 -0.58
C LEU A 150 23.72 9.08 -0.62
N THR A 151 24.50 9.21 -1.68
CA THR A 151 25.13 10.50 -2.00
C THR A 151 24.06 11.42 -2.57
N LEU A 152 23.50 12.28 -1.71
CA LEU A 152 22.71 13.42 -2.15
C LEU A 152 23.68 14.45 -2.76
N ALA A 153 23.56 14.65 -4.07
CA ALA A 153 24.28 15.71 -4.78
C ALA A 153 23.66 17.08 -4.52
#